data_AF-A0A7Y7SN24-F1
#
_entry.id   AF-A0A7Y7SN24-F1
#
_cell.length_a   1.000
_cell.length_b   1.000
_cell.length_c   1.000
_cell.angle_alpha   90.00
_cell.angle_beta   90.00
_cell.angle_gamma   90.00
#
_symmetry.space_group_name_H-M   'P 1'
#
loop_
_entity.id
_entity.type
_entity.pdbx_description
1 polymer ?
#
loop_
_entity_poly.entity_id
_entity_poly.type
_entity_poly.pdbx_seq_one_letter_code
_entity_poly.pdbx_strand_id
1 'polypeptide(L)'
;MRRYSTLLATLLLALALPSSAADLTAQLTQFFKARDPQHAAGMTVVVRTPQAQWPDCETPELQLPGNSRQWGNISIAANCDQNRRFLQVQVQVTGQYLVASRQVARGSNLSPTDVRLETGRLDELPARALMDSSGVIDAVALRDIPPGQPVTATMVRQPWRVKAGQNVMVVASGNGFNASSEGRALNNASAAQMVRVRMGNGQVVSGRVDADGNILISL
;
A
#
# COMPACT_ATOMS: atom_id res chain seq x y z
N MET A 1 -21.49 25.79 -80.44
CA MET A 1 -22.65 25.48 -79.56
C MET A 1 -22.49 24.05 -79.04
N ARG A 2 -22.79 23.86 -77.74
CA ARG A 2 -22.95 22.58 -77.00
C ARG A 2 -21.69 21.75 -76.70
N ARG A 3 -21.50 21.15 -75.53
CA ARG A 3 -21.81 21.38 -74.08
C ARG A 3 -21.30 20.08 -73.40
N TYR A 4 -20.52 20.22 -72.32
CA TYR A 4 -20.36 19.35 -71.13
C TYR A 4 -20.59 17.83 -71.23
N SER A 5 -19.65 17.03 -70.69
CA SER A 5 -19.85 16.42 -69.35
C SER A 5 -18.61 15.64 -68.90
N THR A 6 -17.97 16.13 -67.85
CA THR A 6 -16.96 15.43 -67.05
C THR A 6 -17.66 14.55 -66.01
N LEU A 7 -17.33 13.26 -65.93
CA LEU A 7 -17.69 12.40 -64.80
C LEU A 7 -16.40 11.89 -64.15
N LEU A 8 -16.07 12.50 -63.00
CA LEU A 8 -15.02 12.07 -62.08
C LEU A 8 -15.40 10.70 -61.48
N ALA A 9 -14.54 9.71 -61.63
CA ALA A 9 -14.58 8.47 -60.86
C ALA A 9 -13.86 8.69 -59.52
N THR A 10 -14.62 8.86 -58.44
CA THR A 10 -14.11 8.93 -57.07
C THR A 10 -13.80 7.52 -56.56
N LEU A 11 -12.51 7.19 -56.49
CA LEU A 11 -11.97 5.97 -55.88
C LEU A 11 -12.07 6.09 -54.34
N LEU A 12 -13.04 5.40 -53.74
CA LEU A 12 -13.14 5.25 -52.28
C LEU A 12 -12.04 4.31 -51.78
N LEU A 13 -10.99 4.90 -51.19
CA LEU A 13 -9.93 4.17 -50.49
C LEU A 13 -10.44 3.82 -49.08
N ALA A 14 -10.84 2.57 -48.86
CA ALA A 14 -11.20 2.08 -47.52
C ALA A 14 -9.93 1.95 -46.68
N LEU A 15 -9.70 2.88 -45.75
CA LEU A 15 -8.69 2.75 -44.71
C LEU A 15 -9.14 1.69 -43.70
N ALA A 16 -8.62 0.47 -43.83
CA ALA A 16 -8.67 -0.52 -42.76
C ALA A 16 -7.73 -0.07 -41.63
N LEU A 17 -8.29 0.47 -40.55
CA LEU A 17 -7.54 0.75 -39.32
C LEU A 17 -7.39 -0.56 -38.53
N PRO A 18 -6.17 -1.08 -38.29
CA PRO A 18 -5.99 -2.20 -37.38
C PRO A 18 -6.20 -1.71 -35.94
N SER A 19 -7.39 -1.96 -35.37
CA SER A 19 -7.79 -1.55 -34.03
C SER A 19 -8.00 -2.76 -33.12
N SER A 20 -6.93 -3.45 -32.72
CA SER A 20 -7.09 -4.66 -31.89
C SER A 20 -5.98 -4.93 -30.87
N ALA A 21 -5.02 -4.02 -30.68
CA ALA A 21 -3.92 -4.22 -29.72
C ALA A 21 -3.74 -3.08 -28.71
N ALA A 22 -3.96 -1.83 -29.14
CA ALA A 22 -3.87 -0.67 -28.24
C ALA A 22 -4.97 -0.69 -27.17
N ASP A 23 -6.11 -1.32 -27.46
CA ASP A 23 -7.30 -1.23 -26.62
C ASP A 23 -7.19 -2.09 -25.36
N LEU A 24 -6.78 -3.36 -25.44
CA LEU A 24 -6.67 -4.21 -24.26
C LEU A 24 -5.70 -3.66 -23.20
N THR A 25 -4.56 -3.12 -23.64
CA THR A 25 -3.59 -2.52 -22.72
C THR A 25 -4.17 -1.26 -22.06
N ALA A 26 -4.93 -0.45 -22.80
CA ALA A 26 -5.63 0.71 -22.26
C ALA A 26 -6.75 0.31 -21.28
N GLN A 27 -7.56 -0.70 -21.61
CA GLN A 27 -8.59 -1.27 -20.74
C GLN A 27 -7.99 -1.82 -19.43
N LEU A 28 -6.90 -2.58 -19.52
CA LEU A 28 -6.16 -3.07 -18.35
C LEU A 28 -5.62 -1.90 -17.52
N THR A 29 -5.03 -0.90 -18.17
CA THR A 29 -4.52 0.31 -17.48
C THR A 29 -5.65 1.02 -16.74
N GLN A 30 -6.80 1.21 -17.39
CA GLN A 30 -7.96 1.84 -16.77
C GLN A 30 -8.52 1.01 -15.61
N PHE A 31 -8.57 -0.31 -15.76
CA PHE A 31 -9.01 -1.24 -14.72
C PHE A 31 -8.15 -1.12 -13.46
N PHE A 32 -6.83 -1.13 -13.59
CA PHE A 32 -5.93 -1.00 -12.43
C PHE A 32 -5.94 0.42 -11.83
N LYS A 33 -6.04 1.47 -12.66
CA LYS A 33 -6.18 2.86 -12.17
C LYS A 33 -7.48 3.07 -11.38
N ALA A 34 -8.58 2.48 -11.83
CA ALA A 34 -9.86 2.56 -11.12
C ALA A 34 -9.82 1.84 -9.76
N ARG A 35 -9.03 0.77 -9.65
CA ARG A 35 -8.84 0.00 -8.40
C ARG A 35 -7.98 0.73 -7.38
N ASP A 36 -7.03 1.54 -7.84
CA ASP A 36 -6.13 2.31 -6.98
C ASP A 36 -5.98 3.77 -7.47
N PRO A 37 -6.99 4.62 -7.19
CA PRO A 37 -6.97 6.02 -7.60
C PRO A 37 -5.82 6.82 -6.99
N GLN A 38 -5.30 6.40 -5.83
CA GLN A 38 -4.21 7.11 -5.14
C GLN A 38 -2.90 7.06 -5.94
N HIS A 39 -2.64 5.96 -6.63
CA HIS A 39 -1.40 5.77 -7.41
C HIS A 39 -1.62 5.77 -8.93
N ALA A 40 -2.83 6.09 -9.38
CA ALA A 40 -3.22 6.04 -10.78
C ALA A 40 -2.34 6.94 -11.69
N ALA A 41 -1.82 8.05 -11.17
CA ALA A 41 -0.99 8.99 -11.93
C ALA A 41 0.36 8.38 -12.38
N GLY A 42 0.98 7.55 -11.54
CA GLY A 42 2.28 6.92 -11.81
C GLY A 42 2.18 5.48 -12.31
N MET A 43 0.98 5.00 -12.64
CA MET A 43 0.70 3.61 -12.97
C MET A 43 0.79 3.34 -14.48
N THR A 44 1.55 2.31 -14.84
CA THR A 44 1.68 1.77 -16.21
C THR A 44 1.51 0.26 -16.17
N VAL A 45 0.73 -0.29 -17.10
CA VAL A 45 0.51 -1.74 -17.20
C VAL A 45 1.22 -2.28 -18.44
N VAL A 46 2.11 -3.25 -18.23
CA VAL A 46 2.82 -3.95 -19.29
C VAL A 46 2.26 -5.36 -19.41
N VAL A 47 1.66 -5.70 -20.55
CA VAL A 47 1.17 -7.07 -20.81
C VAL A 47 2.36 -7.95 -21.19
N ARG A 48 2.62 -8.97 -20.38
CA ARG A 48 3.70 -9.95 -20.61
C ARG A 48 3.24 -11.15 -21.44
N THR A 49 1.95 -11.47 -21.42
CA THR A 49 1.38 -12.52 -22.27
C THR A 49 1.49 -12.13 -23.75
N PRO A 50 2.00 -13.01 -24.63
CA PRO A 50 2.08 -12.75 -26.06
C PRO A 50 0.72 -12.44 -26.67
N GLN A 51 0.69 -11.53 -27.66
CA GLN A 51 -0.55 -11.07 -28.29
C GLN A 51 -1.40 -12.19 -28.91
N ALA A 52 -0.77 -13.26 -29.41
CA ALA A 52 -1.48 -14.43 -29.94
C ALA A 52 -2.33 -15.19 -28.90
N GLN A 53 -2.16 -14.91 -27.61
CA GLN A 53 -2.90 -15.53 -26.50
C GLN A 53 -3.89 -14.55 -25.86
N TRP A 54 -4.07 -13.36 -26.43
CA TRP A 54 -5.02 -12.38 -25.94
C TRP A 54 -6.47 -12.83 -26.18
N PRO A 55 -7.43 -12.31 -25.41
CA PRO A 55 -8.85 -12.49 -25.70
C PRO A 55 -9.19 -11.96 -27.11
N ASP A 56 -10.12 -12.65 -27.80
CA ASP A 56 -10.54 -12.29 -29.16
C ASP A 56 -11.69 -11.26 -29.18
N CYS A 57 -12.30 -10.95 -28.03
CA CYS A 57 -13.39 -9.99 -27.93
C CYS A 57 -12.90 -8.55 -27.66
N GLU A 58 -13.70 -7.58 -28.07
CA GLU A 58 -13.40 -6.15 -27.92
C GLU A 58 -13.42 -5.71 -26.45
N THR A 59 -14.39 -6.18 -25.65
CA THR A 59 -14.58 -5.77 -24.25
C THR A 59 -14.58 -6.97 -23.32
N PRO A 60 -13.41 -7.56 -23.01
CA PRO A 60 -13.32 -8.68 -22.08
C PRO A 60 -13.72 -8.26 -20.66
N GLU A 61 -14.43 -9.14 -19.96
CA GLU A 61 -14.67 -8.97 -18.54
C GLU A 61 -13.39 -9.31 -17.76
N LEU A 62 -12.80 -8.30 -17.12
CA LEU A 62 -11.53 -8.41 -16.39
C LEU A 62 -11.77 -8.76 -14.92
N GLN A 63 -11.19 -9.87 -14.46
CA GLN A 63 -11.34 -10.36 -13.10
C GLN A 63 -10.00 -10.74 -12.46
N LEU A 64 -9.77 -10.25 -11.24
CA LEU A 64 -8.61 -10.62 -10.43
C LEU A 64 -8.93 -11.80 -9.51
N PRO A 65 -7.98 -12.72 -9.26
CA PRO A 65 -8.08 -13.66 -8.14
C PRO A 65 -8.27 -12.94 -6.80
N GLY A 66 -8.99 -13.56 -5.85
CA GLY A 66 -9.39 -12.93 -4.59
C GLY A 66 -8.25 -12.43 -3.69
N ASN A 67 -7.02 -12.92 -3.85
CA ASN A 67 -5.84 -12.49 -3.08
C ASN A 67 -4.75 -11.87 -3.98
N SER A 68 -5.16 -11.14 -5.01
CA SER A 68 -4.22 -10.49 -5.92
C SER A 68 -3.46 -9.36 -5.23
N ARG A 69 -2.15 -9.30 -5.46
CA ARG A 69 -1.31 -8.16 -5.06
C ARG A 69 -1.84 -6.87 -5.69
N GLN A 70 -1.55 -5.74 -5.05
CA GLN A 70 -1.94 -4.43 -5.59
C GLN A 70 -1.18 -4.13 -6.89
N TRP A 71 0.13 -4.34 -6.90
CA TRP A 71 1.01 -4.04 -8.04
C TRP A 71 2.03 -5.16 -8.29
N GLY A 72 2.85 -4.99 -9.34
CA GLY A 72 3.86 -5.96 -9.77
C GLY A 72 3.30 -6.98 -10.74
N ASN A 73 3.85 -8.21 -10.72
CA ASN A 73 3.38 -9.28 -11.59
C ASN A 73 2.04 -9.83 -11.11
N ILE A 74 1.03 -9.73 -11.95
CA ILE A 74 -0.35 -10.11 -11.66
C ILE A 74 -0.89 -10.97 -12.81
N SER A 75 -1.61 -12.04 -12.45
CA SER A 75 -2.39 -12.84 -13.39
C SER A 75 -3.84 -12.38 -13.34
N ILE A 76 -4.36 -11.86 -14.46
CA ILE A 76 -5.74 -11.40 -14.58
C ILE A 76 -6.50 -12.32 -15.54
N ALA A 77 -7.74 -12.67 -15.18
CA ALA A 77 -8.63 -13.38 -16.08
C ALA A 77 -9.33 -12.37 -17.00
N ALA A 78 -9.34 -12.65 -18.29
CA ALA A 78 -10.13 -11.96 -19.29
C ALA A 78 -11.16 -12.97 -19.82
N ASN A 79 -12.44 -12.72 -19.53
CA ASN A 79 -13.54 -13.56 -20.01
C ASN A 79 -14.20 -12.92 -21.23
N CYS A 80 -14.31 -13.68 -22.30
CA CYS A 80 -15.11 -13.36 -23.48
C CYS A 80 -16.16 -14.46 -23.65
N ASP A 81 -17.41 -14.21 -23.27
CA ASP A 81 -18.49 -15.20 -23.27
C ASP A 81 -18.09 -16.53 -22.59
N GLN A 82 -17.81 -17.58 -23.37
CA GLN A 82 -17.39 -18.90 -22.86
C GLN A 82 -15.87 -19.14 -22.94
N ASN A 83 -15.09 -18.15 -23.36
CA ASN A 83 -13.64 -18.25 -23.48
C ASN A 83 -12.94 -17.44 -22.38
N ARG A 84 -12.35 -18.15 -21.42
CA ARG A 84 -11.57 -17.57 -20.33
C ARG A 84 -10.08 -17.66 -20.64
N ARG A 85 -9.42 -16.51 -20.76
CA ARG A 85 -7.97 -16.41 -20.94
C ARG A 85 -7.31 -15.81 -19.70
N PHE A 86 -6.09 -16.20 -19.40
CA PHE A 86 -5.29 -15.60 -18.34
C PHE A 86 -4.16 -14.79 -18.93
N LEU A 87 -4.11 -13.51 -18.57
CA LEU A 87 -3.07 -12.57 -18.99
C LEU A 87 -2.11 -12.35 -17.82
N GLN A 88 -0.82 -12.54 -18.07
CA GLN A 88 0.24 -12.12 -17.20
C GLN A 88 0.53 -10.65 -17.51
N VAL A 89 0.35 -9.79 -16.52
CA VAL A 89 0.62 -8.35 -16.63
C VAL A 89 1.60 -7.95 -15.54
N GLN A 90 2.39 -6.92 -15.81
CA GLN A 90 3.18 -6.23 -14.80
C GLN A 90 2.59 -4.84 -14.60
N VAL A 91 2.00 -4.62 -13.43
CA VAL A 91 1.48 -3.32 -13.01
C VAL A 91 2.63 -2.56 -12.36
N GLN A 92 3.26 -1.69 -13.13
CA GLN A 92 4.34 -0.84 -12.70
C GLN A 92 3.77 0.43 -12.07
N VAL A 93 4.21 0.75 -10.86
CA VAL A 93 3.76 1.97 -10.16
C VAL A 93 4.96 2.77 -9.75
N THR A 94 5.02 4.02 -10.18
CA THR A 94 6.03 4.99 -9.74
C THR A 94 5.42 5.93 -8.72
N GLY A 95 6.12 6.13 -7.61
CA GLY A 95 5.68 7.03 -6.54
C GLY A 95 6.79 7.31 -5.55
N GLN A 96 6.45 8.04 -4.50
CA GLN A 96 7.39 8.39 -3.44
C GLN A 96 7.43 7.30 -2.36
N TYR A 97 8.62 7.03 -1.84
CA TYR A 97 8.85 6.12 -0.73
C TYR A 97 10.01 6.60 0.14
N LEU A 98 10.05 6.10 1.37
CA LEU A 98 11.01 6.53 2.37
C LEU A 98 12.30 5.71 2.28
N VAL A 99 13.44 6.39 2.21
CA VAL A 99 14.78 5.81 2.26
C VAL A 99 15.59 6.40 3.40
N ALA A 100 16.55 5.64 3.93
CA ALA A 100 17.52 6.16 4.87
C ALA A 100 18.47 7.15 4.17
N SER A 101 18.59 8.37 4.68
CA SER A 101 19.51 9.39 4.16
C SER A 101 20.95 9.16 4.61
N ARG A 102 21.13 8.51 5.77
CA ARG A 102 22.41 8.16 6.39
C ARG A 102 22.31 6.81 7.08
N GLN A 103 23.43 6.33 7.61
CA GLN A 103 23.44 5.14 8.45
C GLN A 103 22.58 5.36 9.71
N VAL A 104 21.59 4.48 9.93
CA VAL A 104 20.80 4.41 11.16
C VAL A 104 21.21 3.16 11.92
N ALA A 105 21.69 3.31 13.14
CA ALA A 105 22.14 2.20 13.95
C ALA A 105 20.96 1.51 14.66
N ARG A 106 21.07 0.21 14.89
CA ARG A 106 20.09 -0.53 15.70
C ARG A 106 19.93 0.11 17.08
N GLY A 107 18.67 0.30 17.48
CA GLY A 107 18.31 0.87 18.78
C GLY A 107 18.28 2.39 18.82
N SER A 108 18.73 3.10 17.78
CA SER A 108 18.58 4.55 17.70
C SER A 108 17.15 4.94 17.34
N ASN A 109 16.75 6.13 17.78
CA ASN A 109 15.53 6.77 17.31
C ASN A 109 15.78 7.37 15.92
N LEU A 110 14.79 7.26 15.04
CA LEU A 110 14.80 7.90 13.74
C LEU A 110 14.39 9.37 13.91
N SER A 111 15.28 10.26 13.47
CA SER A 111 15.03 11.69 13.37
C SER A 111 14.62 12.08 11.95
N PRO A 112 14.05 13.28 11.75
CA PRO A 112 13.67 13.75 10.41
C PRO A 112 14.85 13.85 9.43
N THR A 113 16.09 13.97 9.91
CA THR A 113 17.28 14.05 9.05
C THR A 113 17.82 12.68 8.66
N ASP A 114 17.32 11.59 9.25
CA ASP A 114 17.75 10.20 8.99
C ASP A 114 17.04 9.57 7.80
N VAL A 115 15.96 10.20 7.36
CA VAL A 115 15.10 9.68 6.30
C VAL A 115 14.81 10.77 5.28
N ARG A 116 14.57 10.37 4.04
CA ARG A 116 14.10 11.26 2.97
C ARG A 116 13.15 10.51 2.06
N LEU A 117 12.29 11.26 1.37
CA LEU A 117 11.48 10.71 0.29
C LEU A 117 12.32 10.58 -0.97
N GLU A 118 12.12 9.49 -1.69
CA GLU A 118 12.69 9.21 -3.01
C GLU A 118 11.59 8.75 -3.95
N THR A 119 11.68 9.11 -5.23
CA THR A 119 10.73 8.68 -6.25
C THR A 119 11.28 7.47 -6.99
N GLY A 120 10.50 6.41 -7.12
CA GLY A 120 10.90 5.21 -7.84
C GLY A 120 9.78 4.18 -7.96
N ARG A 121 10.15 2.97 -8.40
CA ARG A 121 9.21 1.87 -8.68
C ARG A 121 8.74 1.22 -7.38
N LEU A 122 7.51 1.50 -6.99
CA LEU A 122 6.89 0.98 -5.77
C LEU A 122 6.64 -0.52 -5.84
N ASP A 123 6.39 -1.06 -7.04
CA ASP A 123 6.14 -2.48 -7.25
C ASP A 123 7.39 -3.37 -7.11
N GLU A 124 8.57 -2.75 -7.06
CA GLU A 124 9.87 -3.41 -6.84
C GLU A 124 10.35 -3.30 -5.38
N LEU A 125 9.62 -2.54 -4.54
CA LEU A 125 10.02 -2.32 -3.16
C LEU A 125 9.82 -3.57 -2.29
N PRO A 126 10.64 -3.73 -1.23
CA PRO A 126 10.40 -4.74 -0.21
C PRO A 126 8.99 -4.61 0.39
N ALA A 127 8.44 -5.74 0.84
CA ALA A 127 7.14 -5.76 1.50
C ALA A 127 7.11 -4.77 2.68
N ARG A 128 6.00 -4.02 2.78
CA ARG A 128 5.78 -3.03 3.85
C ARG A 128 6.79 -1.88 3.86
N ALA A 129 7.34 -1.50 2.70
CA ALA A 129 8.04 -0.23 2.53
C ALA A 129 7.13 0.94 2.91
N LEU A 130 7.69 1.94 3.58
CA LEU A 130 6.97 3.11 4.05
C LEU A 130 6.95 4.17 2.94
N MET A 131 5.76 4.74 2.67
CA MET A 131 5.56 5.71 1.58
C MET A 131 5.65 7.17 2.05
N ASP A 132 5.51 7.37 3.36
CA ASP A 132 5.59 8.67 4.00
C ASP A 132 6.41 8.58 5.31
N SER A 133 6.70 9.74 5.89
CA SER A 133 7.41 9.86 7.17
C SER A 133 6.49 9.73 8.39
N SER A 134 5.18 9.59 8.19
CA SER A 134 4.21 9.56 9.29
C SER A 134 4.40 8.28 10.11
N GLY A 135 4.54 8.44 11.42
CA GLY A 135 4.84 7.33 12.32
C GLY A 135 6.27 6.74 12.18
N VAL A 136 7.18 7.37 11.43
CA VAL A 136 8.59 6.94 11.38
C VAL A 136 9.47 7.80 12.27
N ILE A 137 9.12 9.07 12.42
CA ILE A 137 9.82 9.96 13.35
C ILE A 137 9.64 9.45 14.77
N ASP A 138 10.73 9.46 15.55
CA ASP A 138 10.87 8.88 16.88
C ASP A 138 10.72 7.35 16.97
N ALA A 139 10.49 6.67 15.83
CA ALA A 139 10.52 5.22 15.80
C ALA A 139 11.93 4.72 16.12
N VAL A 140 12.03 3.54 16.72
CA VAL A 140 13.29 2.91 17.11
C VAL A 140 13.66 1.87 16.07
N ALA A 141 14.88 1.96 15.53
CA ALA A 141 15.43 0.99 14.59
C ALA A 141 15.62 -0.38 15.29
N LEU A 142 15.12 -1.45 14.69
CA LEU A 142 15.25 -2.83 15.18
C LEU A 142 16.52 -3.51 14.65
N ARG A 143 17.11 -2.96 13.61
CA ARG A 143 18.34 -3.40 12.92
C ARG A 143 19.08 -2.19 12.37
N ASP A 144 20.31 -2.38 11.92
CA ASP A 144 21.05 -1.34 11.19
C ASP A 144 20.41 -1.11 9.81
N ILE A 145 20.29 0.16 9.41
CA ILE A 145 19.72 0.58 8.12
C ILE A 145 20.77 1.43 7.38
N PRO A 146 21.43 0.90 6.34
CA PRO A 146 22.38 1.64 5.52
C PRO A 146 21.73 2.76 4.70
N PRO A 147 22.49 3.79 4.30
CA PRO A 147 22.01 4.86 3.45
C PRO A 147 21.51 4.34 2.09
N GLY A 148 20.45 4.93 1.59
CA GLY A 148 19.79 4.56 0.34
C GLY A 148 18.86 3.34 0.44
N GLN A 149 18.83 2.63 1.57
CA GLN A 149 17.93 1.50 1.74
C GLN A 149 16.48 1.97 1.96
N PRO A 150 15.47 1.38 1.29
CA PRO A 150 14.06 1.60 1.59
C PRO A 150 13.74 1.22 3.04
N VAL A 151 13.14 2.14 3.78
CA VAL A 151 12.72 1.91 5.17
C VAL A 151 11.40 1.14 5.15
N THR A 152 11.35 0.02 5.86
CA THR A 152 10.15 -0.82 5.97
C THR A 152 9.59 -0.82 7.39
N ALA A 153 8.29 -1.04 7.53
CA ALA A 153 7.64 -1.14 8.84
C ALA A 153 8.20 -2.28 9.72
N THR A 154 8.88 -3.28 9.13
CA THR A 154 9.53 -4.37 9.87
C THR A 154 10.91 -4.00 10.45
N MET A 155 11.49 -2.90 9.98
CA MET A 155 12.80 -2.42 10.42
C MET A 155 12.70 -1.51 11.64
N VAL A 156 11.51 -0.99 11.95
CA VAL A 156 11.30 0.00 13.00
C VAL A 156 10.16 -0.44 13.91
N ARG A 157 10.15 0.06 15.14
CA ARG A 157 9.00 -0.02 16.04
C ARG A 157 8.73 1.35 16.63
N GLN A 158 7.50 1.59 17.07
CA GLN A 158 7.22 2.76 17.88
C GLN A 158 8.02 2.72 19.19
N PRO A 159 8.39 3.89 19.75
CA PRO A 159 9.04 3.95 21.04
C PRO A 159 8.11 3.38 22.13
N TRP A 160 8.70 2.90 23.22
CA TRP A 160 7.90 2.44 24.36
C TRP A 160 7.34 3.65 25.08
N ARG A 161 6.01 3.76 25.10
CA ARG A 161 5.31 4.76 25.90
C ARG A 161 5.27 4.33 27.36
N VAL A 162 5.08 3.03 27.58
CA VAL A 162 5.12 2.37 28.88
C VAL A 162 6.17 1.27 28.86
N LYS A 163 7.02 1.23 29.88
CA LYS A 163 8.04 0.18 30.07
C LYS A 163 7.61 -0.79 31.17
N ALA A 164 8.06 -2.04 31.06
CA ALA A 164 7.88 -3.03 32.12
C ALA A 164 8.50 -2.51 33.43
N GLY A 165 7.77 -2.66 34.53
CA GLY A 165 8.15 -2.17 35.84
C GLY A 165 7.83 -0.70 36.10
N GLN A 166 7.33 0.06 35.12
CA GLN A 166 6.89 1.45 35.29
C GLN A 166 5.60 1.52 36.11
N ASN A 167 5.49 2.52 37.00
CA ASN A 167 4.23 2.86 37.65
C ASN A 167 3.36 3.60 36.64
N VAL A 168 2.12 3.16 36.47
CA VAL A 168 1.18 3.69 35.49
C VAL A 168 -0.18 3.92 36.13
N MET A 169 -0.90 4.92 35.64
CA MET A 169 -2.30 5.13 36.00
C MET A 169 -3.18 4.25 35.12
N VAL A 170 -4.04 3.45 35.73
CA VAL A 170 -5.09 2.69 35.04
C VAL A 170 -6.39 3.47 35.18
N VAL A 171 -7.02 3.79 34.05
CA VAL A 171 -8.30 4.49 33.98
C VAL A 171 -9.32 3.54 33.37
N ALA A 172 -10.31 3.15 34.16
CA ALA A 172 -11.41 2.31 33.73
C ALA A 172 -12.68 3.15 33.59
N SER A 173 -13.29 3.14 32.42
CA SER A 173 -14.53 3.86 32.12
C SER A 173 -15.60 2.95 31.53
N GLY A 174 -16.86 3.24 31.87
CA GLY A 174 -18.05 2.58 31.33
C GLY A 174 -19.30 3.42 31.62
N ASN A 175 -20.48 2.87 31.35
CA ASN A 175 -21.74 3.62 31.49
C ASN A 175 -21.98 4.07 32.94
N GLY A 176 -21.79 5.36 33.21
CA GLY A 176 -22.04 5.99 34.51
C GLY A 176 -20.92 5.83 35.54
N PHE A 177 -19.75 5.30 35.17
CA PHE A 177 -18.62 5.19 36.09
C PHE A 177 -17.27 5.52 35.44
N ASN A 178 -16.39 6.09 36.25
CA ASN A 178 -14.99 6.29 35.94
C ASN A 178 -14.18 6.00 37.21
N ALA A 179 -13.22 5.08 37.11
CA ALA A 179 -12.35 4.70 38.22
C ALA A 179 -10.90 4.83 37.76
N SER A 180 -10.04 5.37 38.62
CA SER A 180 -8.60 5.44 38.39
C SER A 180 -7.84 4.80 39.53
N SER A 181 -6.76 4.08 39.21
CA SER A 181 -5.93 3.43 40.20
C SER A 181 -4.52 3.21 39.66
N GLU A 182 -3.53 3.30 40.53
CA GLU A 182 -2.15 3.03 40.16
C GLU A 182 -1.86 1.53 40.08
N GLY A 183 -0.95 1.18 39.17
CA GLY A 183 -0.44 -0.18 39.06
C GLY A 183 0.91 -0.20 38.37
N ARG A 184 1.51 -1.40 38.35
CA ARG A 184 2.83 -1.62 37.75
C ARG A 184 2.72 -2.37 36.43
N ALA A 185 3.24 -1.78 35.35
CA ALA A 185 3.25 -2.41 34.04
C ALA A 185 4.10 -3.69 34.03
N LEU A 186 3.61 -4.75 33.40
CA LEU A 186 4.26 -6.06 33.32
C LEU A 186 4.99 -6.30 31.99
N ASN A 187 4.67 -5.52 30.96
CA ASN A 187 5.33 -5.57 29.66
C ASN A 187 5.53 -4.16 29.09
N ASN A 188 6.43 -4.04 28.11
CA ASN A 188 6.56 -2.80 27.34
C ASN A 188 5.38 -2.67 26.37
N ALA A 189 4.96 -1.43 26.13
CA ALA A 189 3.92 -1.12 25.15
C ALA A 189 4.10 0.30 24.59
N SER A 190 3.86 0.45 23.29
CA SER A 190 3.73 1.74 22.63
C SER A 190 2.30 2.28 22.78
N ALA A 191 2.08 3.54 22.40
CA ALA A 191 0.73 4.10 22.35
C ALA A 191 -0.20 3.21 21.51
N ALA A 192 -1.46 3.10 21.94
CA ALA A 192 -2.50 2.22 21.40
C ALA A 192 -2.25 0.70 21.49
N GLN A 193 -1.13 0.24 22.05
CA GLN A 193 -0.88 -1.18 22.30
C GLN A 193 -1.47 -1.63 23.64
N MET A 194 -1.73 -2.93 23.75
CA MET A 194 -2.17 -3.56 24.99
C MET A 194 -1.01 -3.74 25.97
N VAL A 195 -1.26 -3.46 27.24
CA VAL A 195 -0.33 -3.70 28.34
C VAL A 195 -1.04 -4.39 29.49
N ARG A 196 -0.34 -5.31 30.15
CA ARG A 196 -0.78 -5.91 31.40
C ARG A 196 -0.24 -5.12 32.57
N VAL A 197 -1.07 -4.85 33.56
CA VAL A 197 -0.73 -4.07 34.73
C VAL A 197 -1.09 -4.86 35.98
N ARG A 198 -0.15 -4.97 36.91
CA ARG A 198 -0.38 -5.53 38.25
C ARG A 198 -0.82 -4.40 39.19
N MET A 199 -2.04 -4.50 39.70
CA MET A 199 -2.63 -3.56 40.64
C MET A 199 -2.07 -3.76 42.06
N GLY A 200 -2.26 -2.78 42.94
CA GLY A 200 -1.80 -2.86 44.34
C GLY A 200 -2.37 -4.05 45.13
N ASN A 201 -3.58 -4.51 44.78
CA ASN A 201 -4.21 -5.70 45.37
C ASN A 201 -3.71 -7.04 44.78
N GLY A 202 -2.74 -7.01 43.86
CA GLY A 202 -2.17 -8.19 43.21
C GLY A 202 -2.92 -8.69 41.97
N GLN A 203 -4.10 -8.14 41.65
CA GLN A 203 -4.82 -8.45 40.42
C GLN A 203 -4.05 -7.97 39.19
N VAL A 204 -4.21 -8.66 38.06
CA VAL A 204 -3.63 -8.25 36.77
C VAL A 204 -4.74 -7.86 35.82
N VAL A 205 -4.69 -6.63 35.34
CA VAL A 205 -5.64 -6.08 34.36
C VAL A 205 -4.94 -5.84 33.03
N SER A 206 -5.70 -5.86 31.94
CA SER A 206 -5.18 -5.53 30.60
C SER A 206 -5.93 -4.32 30.07
N GLY A 207 -5.18 -3.35 29.55
CA GLY A 207 -5.77 -2.16 28.94
C GLY A 207 -4.88 -1.61 27.82
N ARG A 208 -5.38 -0.60 27.13
CA ARG A 208 -4.69 0.05 26.02
C ARG A 208 -3.95 1.28 26.50
N VAL A 209 -2.68 1.44 26.10
CA VAL A 209 -1.91 2.64 26.44
C VAL A 209 -2.42 3.83 25.63
N ASP A 210 -2.70 4.95 26.28
CA ASP A 210 -3.04 6.21 25.60
C ASP A 210 -1.77 6.99 25.15
N ALA A 211 -1.96 8.24 24.70
CA ALA A 211 -0.85 9.09 24.30
C ALA A 211 -0.02 9.59 25.50
N ASP A 212 -0.58 9.66 26.70
CA ASP A 212 0.09 10.19 27.90
C ASP A 212 0.79 9.09 28.71
N GLY A 213 0.51 7.82 28.40
CA GLY A 213 1.03 6.65 29.11
C GLY A 213 0.08 6.09 30.17
N ASN A 214 -1.17 6.56 30.22
CA ASN A 214 -2.23 5.95 31.03
C ASN A 214 -2.78 4.71 30.33
N ILE A 215 -3.33 3.80 31.13
CA ILE A 215 -3.84 2.52 30.67
C ILE A 215 -5.36 2.58 30.70
N LEU A 216 -5.97 2.64 29.52
CA LEU A 216 -7.41 2.74 29.36
C LEU A 216 -8.04 1.35 29.31
N ILE A 217 -9.08 1.15 30.13
CA ILE A 217 -9.94 -0.03 30.12
C ILE A 217 -11.36 0.46 29.84
N SER A 218 -11.94 0.01 28.74
CA SER A 218 -13.34 0.26 28.41
C SER A 218 -14.15 -0.99 28.71
N LEU A 219 -15.21 -0.84 29.50
CA LEU A 219 -16.11 -1.91 29.95
C LEU A 219 -17.53 -1.71 29.40
#